data_AF-A0AAE4AHR2-F1
#
_entry.id   AF-A0AAE4AHR2-F1
#
_cell.length_a   1.000
_cell.length_b   1.000
_cell.length_c   1.000
_cell.angle_alpha   90.00
_cell.angle_beta   90.00
_cell.angle_gamma   90.00
#
_symmetry.space_group_name_H-M   'P 1'
#
loop_
_entity.id
_entity.type
_entity.pdbx_description
1 polymer ?
#
loop_
_entity_poly.entity_id
_entity_poly.type
_entity_poly.pdbx_seq_one_letter_code
_entity_poly.pdbx_strand_id
1 'polypeptide(L)'
;MTRKEPRMIAISSGKGGVGKSTVTANIAVAMAEAGLAVGVVDADIYGPSIPRMLGIGAGKPTMTPDEKVVPARAHGVKVISMAMLTDDDKPAILRGPMVTKYLQMFVRQVDWGELDVLLLDLPPGTGDIQLTLAQAFPLSGAVVVSTPQDVSLKIAQRGLRMMEQVNVPILGVIENMSGFTCPSCGTVTHIFHQGGGEAIARDLGVDFLGSVPLDPHVVDCGDTGRPLVQAAPDGPAAQAYRDIAAALGGGGGAAAGIATPFDWHPAEGRGQPAPVAPQPDGPANRLAALDHDATGLMLRWADGAEQRLTDRDLRLACACAKCRDEMSGKPLLDPASVPLDISLTRVWSVGNYALGLAFSDGHDTGIYTFKALRAMQGSEMEDV
;
A
#
# COMPACT_ATOMS: atom_id res chain seq x y z
N MET A 1 -8.39 6.76 -26.69
CA MET A 1 -7.83 7.27 -25.42
C MET A 1 -7.95 6.15 -24.40
N THR A 2 -6.84 5.57 -23.96
CA THR A 2 -6.83 4.57 -22.89
C THR A 2 -7.16 5.26 -21.57
N ARG A 3 -8.22 4.78 -20.91
CA ARG A 3 -8.71 5.29 -19.64
C ARG A 3 -7.65 5.11 -18.55
N LYS A 4 -7.39 6.12 -17.71
CA LYS A 4 -6.39 6.02 -16.64
C LYS A 4 -6.91 5.02 -15.60
N GLU A 5 -6.16 3.95 -15.33
CA GLU A 5 -6.52 3.03 -14.25
C GLU A 5 -6.20 3.66 -12.90
N PRO A 6 -7.16 3.72 -11.95
CA PRO A 6 -6.91 4.30 -10.63
C PRO A 6 -5.99 3.42 -9.80
N ARG A 7 -5.21 4.03 -8.91
CA ARG A 7 -4.48 3.28 -7.88
C ARG A 7 -5.48 2.67 -6.90
N MET A 8 -5.56 1.34 -6.86
CA MET A 8 -6.43 0.63 -5.93
C MET A 8 -5.67 0.31 -4.65
N ILE A 9 -6.02 0.99 -3.56
CA ILE A 9 -5.34 0.84 -2.27
C ILE A 9 -6.29 0.17 -1.28
N ALA A 10 -5.90 -1.02 -0.82
CA ALA A 10 -6.62 -1.71 0.25
C ALA A 10 -6.24 -1.14 1.62
N ILE A 11 -7.24 -0.82 2.45
CA ILE A 11 -7.04 -0.45 3.85
C ILE A 11 -7.45 -1.65 4.70
N SER A 12 -6.49 -2.23 5.44
CA SER A 12 -6.65 -3.44 6.23
C SER A 12 -6.30 -3.23 7.70
N SER A 13 -6.72 -4.15 8.57
CA SER A 13 -6.40 -4.17 9.99
C SER A 13 -6.41 -5.58 10.55
N GLY A 14 -5.45 -5.91 11.42
CA GLY A 14 -5.34 -7.24 12.04
C GLY A 14 -6.45 -7.58 13.06
N LYS A 15 -7.17 -6.57 13.56
CA LYS A 15 -8.28 -6.73 14.53
C LYS A 15 -9.38 -5.69 14.29
N GLY A 16 -10.60 -5.98 14.76
CA GLY A 16 -11.69 -5.00 14.79
C GLY A 16 -11.44 -3.88 15.80
N GLY A 17 -12.03 -2.71 15.57
CA GLY A 17 -12.00 -1.59 16.54
C GLY A 17 -10.77 -0.69 16.49
N VAL A 18 -9.84 -0.88 15.53
CA VAL A 18 -8.66 0.00 15.37
C VAL A 18 -8.96 1.35 14.71
N GLY A 19 -10.21 1.60 14.30
CA GLY A 19 -10.60 2.82 13.59
C GLY A 19 -10.24 2.85 12.10
N LYS A 20 -10.07 1.68 11.46
CA LYS A 20 -9.78 1.52 10.03
C LYS A 20 -10.69 2.36 9.13
N SER A 21 -12.02 2.25 9.28
CA SER A 21 -12.98 2.99 8.45
C SER A 21 -12.93 4.50 8.69
N THR A 22 -12.67 4.93 9.92
CA THR A 22 -12.42 6.35 10.26
C THR A 22 -11.17 6.87 9.54
N VAL A 23 -10.10 6.09 9.54
CA VAL A 23 -8.86 6.40 8.81
C VAL A 23 -9.14 6.49 7.31
N THR A 24 -9.84 5.50 6.73
CA THR A 24 -10.22 5.49 5.31
C THR A 24 -11.02 6.73 4.91
N ALA A 25 -12.07 7.08 5.67
CA ALA A 25 -12.92 8.23 5.37
C ALA A 25 -12.15 9.56 5.40
N ASN A 26 -11.32 9.78 6.43
CA ASN A 26 -10.57 11.03 6.57
C ASN A 26 -9.47 11.17 5.52
N ILE A 27 -8.75 10.09 5.21
CA ILE A 27 -7.74 10.10 4.14
C ILE A 27 -8.40 10.34 2.78
N ALA A 28 -9.55 9.72 2.50
CA ALA A 28 -10.26 9.92 1.24
C ALA A 28 -10.63 11.39 1.02
N VAL A 29 -11.18 12.04 2.06
CA VAL A 29 -11.54 13.46 2.00
C VAL A 29 -10.30 14.34 1.88
N ALA A 30 -9.23 14.06 2.64
CA ALA A 30 -7.97 14.79 2.53
C ALA A 30 -7.36 14.69 1.12
N MET A 31 -7.41 13.51 0.49
CA MET A 31 -6.97 13.32 -0.90
C MET A 31 -7.83 14.13 -1.89
N ALA A 32 -9.14 14.14 -1.69
CA ALA A 32 -10.05 14.92 -2.53
C ALA A 32 -9.82 16.44 -2.39
N GLU A 33 -9.55 16.92 -1.16
CA GLU A 33 -9.16 18.32 -0.89
C GLU A 33 -7.82 18.68 -1.53
N ALA A 34 -6.90 17.71 -1.64
CA ALA A 34 -5.66 17.85 -2.41
C ALA A 34 -5.86 17.80 -3.93
N GLY A 35 -7.10 17.68 -4.42
CA GLY A 35 -7.47 17.75 -5.83
C GLY A 35 -7.48 16.40 -6.57
N LEU A 36 -7.34 15.28 -5.86
CA LEU A 36 -7.41 13.94 -6.47
C LEU A 36 -8.86 13.54 -6.73
N ALA A 37 -9.10 12.83 -7.82
CA ALA A 37 -10.37 12.14 -8.04
C ALA A 37 -10.40 10.84 -7.23
N VAL A 38 -11.16 10.82 -6.13
CA VAL A 38 -11.15 9.72 -5.15
C VAL A 38 -12.47 8.94 -5.15
N GLY A 39 -12.34 7.61 -5.15
CA GLY A 39 -13.41 6.67 -4.85
C GLY A 39 -13.16 5.90 -3.56
N VAL A 40 -14.23 5.51 -2.86
CA VAL A 40 -14.19 4.60 -1.71
C VAL A 40 -15.17 3.46 -1.90
N VAL A 41 -14.69 2.24 -1.75
CA VAL A 41 -15.49 1.02 -1.61
C VAL A 41 -15.49 0.62 -0.14
N ASP A 42 -16.66 0.66 0.47
CA ASP A 42 -16.87 0.09 1.80
C ASP A 42 -17.17 -1.40 1.66
N ALA A 43 -16.14 -2.23 1.87
CA ALA A 43 -16.21 -3.67 1.77
C ALA A 43 -16.47 -4.35 3.12
N ASP A 44 -16.65 -3.59 4.21
CA ASP A 44 -17.08 -4.14 5.50
C ASP A 44 -18.58 -4.42 5.48
N ILE A 45 -18.93 -5.63 5.02
CA ILE A 45 -20.30 -6.06 4.81
C ILE A 45 -21.10 -6.21 6.11
N TYR A 46 -20.42 -6.51 7.23
CA TYR A 46 -21.09 -6.78 8.50
C TYR A 46 -21.19 -5.53 9.39
N GLY A 47 -20.32 -4.55 9.18
CA GLY A 47 -20.33 -3.28 9.90
C GLY A 47 -20.02 -2.08 9.01
N PRO A 48 -20.79 -1.85 7.93
CA PRO A 48 -20.53 -0.74 7.01
C PRO A 48 -20.67 0.58 7.78
N SER A 49 -19.65 1.43 7.70
CA SER A 49 -19.59 2.66 8.50
C SER A 49 -19.23 3.91 7.68
N ILE A 50 -18.65 3.73 6.50
CA ILE A 50 -18.24 4.82 5.62
C ILE A 50 -19.42 5.74 5.22
N PRO A 51 -20.62 5.23 4.82
CA PRO A 51 -21.72 6.12 4.42
C PRO A 51 -22.15 7.05 5.55
N ARG A 52 -22.27 6.52 6.78
CA ARG A 52 -22.60 7.31 7.97
C ARG A 52 -21.52 8.36 8.26
N MET A 53 -20.25 7.98 8.26
CA MET A 53 -19.12 8.89 8.52
C MET A 53 -19.01 10.03 7.52
N LEU A 54 -19.51 9.83 6.29
CA LEU A 54 -19.53 10.84 5.22
C LEU A 54 -20.89 11.55 5.09
N GLY A 55 -21.85 11.27 5.97
CA GLY A 55 -23.17 11.92 5.95
C GLY A 55 -24.03 11.53 4.76
N ILE A 56 -23.79 10.35 4.18
CA ILE A 56 -24.56 9.83 3.06
C ILE A 56 -25.82 9.16 3.62
N GLY A 57 -26.98 9.68 3.23
CA GLY A 57 -28.28 9.15 3.65
C GLY A 57 -28.57 7.74 3.13
N ALA A 58 -29.53 7.08 3.76
CA ALA A 58 -30.03 5.78 3.31
C ALA A 58 -30.74 5.92 1.95
N GLY A 59 -30.53 4.95 1.06
CA GLY A 59 -31.16 4.91 -0.25
C GLY A 59 -30.43 4.01 -1.22
N LYS A 60 -31.20 3.32 -2.07
CA LYS A 60 -30.63 2.50 -3.14
C LYS A 60 -29.98 3.40 -4.20
N PRO A 61 -28.77 3.07 -4.67
CA PRO A 61 -28.12 3.83 -5.71
C PRO A 61 -28.94 3.73 -7.00
N THR A 62 -28.98 4.84 -7.75
CA THR A 62 -29.61 4.88 -9.06
C THR A 62 -28.74 4.18 -10.10
N MET A 63 -29.31 3.87 -11.25
CA MET A 63 -28.59 3.29 -12.38
C MET A 63 -28.49 4.28 -13.54
N THR A 64 -27.37 4.28 -14.26
CA THR A 64 -27.21 4.99 -15.52
C THR A 64 -28.04 4.32 -16.63
N PRO A 65 -28.27 4.99 -17.77
CA PRO A 65 -28.86 4.34 -18.95
C PRO A 65 -28.12 3.08 -19.40
N ASP A 66 -26.79 3.05 -19.23
CA ASP A 66 -25.94 1.88 -19.53
C ASP A 66 -25.91 0.81 -18.41
N GLU A 67 -26.92 0.79 -17.54
CA GLU A 67 -27.07 -0.17 -16.42
C GLU A 67 -25.91 -0.19 -15.40
N LYS A 68 -25.14 0.90 -15.28
CA LYS A 68 -24.13 1.05 -14.22
C LYS A 68 -24.72 1.67 -12.98
N VAL A 69 -24.24 1.24 -11.81
CA VAL A 69 -24.58 1.80 -10.51
C VAL A 69 -23.94 3.18 -10.36
N VAL A 70 -24.73 4.21 -10.07
CA VAL A 70 -24.22 5.55 -9.78
C VAL A 70 -23.74 5.60 -8.34
N PRO A 71 -22.45 5.87 -8.06
CA PRO A 71 -21.96 5.95 -6.69
C PRO A 71 -22.50 7.20 -5.99
N ALA A 72 -22.73 7.11 -4.69
CA ALA A 72 -23.04 8.26 -3.86
C ALA A 72 -21.85 9.23 -3.85
N ARG A 73 -22.12 10.51 -3.55
CA ARG A 73 -21.09 11.55 -3.51
C ARG A 73 -21.22 12.35 -2.22
N ALA A 74 -20.12 12.51 -1.51
CA ALA A 74 -20.02 13.37 -0.34
C ALA A 74 -18.59 13.88 -0.21
N HIS A 75 -18.41 15.13 0.21
CA HIS A 75 -17.08 15.69 0.53
C HIS A 75 -16.03 15.54 -0.59
N GLY A 76 -16.47 15.61 -1.86
CA GLY A 76 -15.59 15.43 -3.02
C GLY A 76 -15.27 13.96 -3.38
N VAL A 77 -15.75 13.00 -2.60
CA VAL A 77 -15.46 11.57 -2.74
C VAL A 77 -16.67 10.81 -3.32
N LYS A 78 -16.40 9.88 -4.24
CA LYS A 78 -17.42 8.91 -4.72
C LYS A 78 -17.43 7.69 -3.81
N VAL A 79 -18.59 7.18 -3.45
CA VAL A 79 -18.71 6.11 -2.45
C VAL A 79 -19.70 5.05 -2.91
N ILE A 80 -19.32 3.79 -2.71
CA ILE A 80 -20.26 2.67 -2.75
C ILE A 80 -20.07 1.81 -1.49
N SER A 81 -21.17 1.35 -0.92
CA SER A 81 -21.17 0.51 0.29
C SER A 81 -22.25 -0.54 0.18
N MET A 82 -22.05 -1.66 0.88
CA MET A 82 -23.08 -2.68 1.03
C MET A 82 -24.34 -2.13 1.72
N ALA A 83 -24.19 -1.17 2.64
CA ALA A 83 -25.32 -0.52 3.32
C ALA A 83 -26.31 0.15 2.35
N MET A 84 -25.86 0.53 1.15
CA MET A 84 -26.73 1.17 0.15
C MET A 84 -27.55 0.14 -0.65
N LEU A 85 -27.20 -1.14 -0.60
CA LEU A 85 -27.85 -2.20 -1.38
C LEU A 85 -28.81 -3.04 -0.57
N THR A 86 -28.66 -3.06 0.75
CA THR A 86 -29.53 -3.78 1.68
C THR A 86 -30.70 -2.89 2.09
N ASP A 87 -31.93 -3.40 1.98
CA ASP A 87 -33.08 -2.74 2.60
C ASP A 87 -32.95 -2.87 4.14
N ASP A 88 -33.10 -1.75 4.85
CA ASP A 88 -32.88 -1.60 6.31
C ASP A 88 -33.66 -2.60 7.21
N ASP A 89 -34.62 -3.34 6.66
CA ASP A 89 -35.57 -4.18 7.41
C ASP A 89 -35.22 -5.67 7.47
N LYS A 90 -34.14 -6.14 6.84
CA LYS A 90 -33.77 -7.57 6.90
C LYS A 90 -32.27 -7.74 7.16
N PRO A 91 -31.86 -8.52 8.18
CA PRO A 91 -30.48 -8.97 8.27
C PRO A 91 -30.18 -9.79 7.03
N ALA A 92 -29.52 -9.19 6.04
CA ALA A 92 -29.09 -9.88 4.85
C ALA A 92 -28.02 -10.87 5.28
N ILE A 93 -28.39 -12.14 5.48
CA ILE A 93 -27.43 -13.23 5.67
C ILE A 93 -26.72 -13.42 4.32
N LEU A 94 -25.72 -12.58 4.08
CA LEU A 94 -24.90 -12.63 2.88
C LEU A 94 -23.96 -13.84 3.00
N ARG A 95 -24.26 -14.88 2.21
CA ARG A 95 -23.37 -16.03 2.05
C ARG A 95 -22.18 -15.64 1.16
N GLY A 96 -21.00 -16.21 1.42
CA GLY A 96 -19.73 -15.89 0.74
C GLY A 96 -19.82 -15.65 -0.78
N PRO A 97 -20.51 -16.48 -1.58
CA PRO A 97 -20.63 -16.26 -3.02
C PRO A 97 -21.34 -14.96 -3.42
N MET A 98 -22.30 -14.49 -2.63
CA MET A 98 -22.98 -13.21 -2.87
C MET A 98 -22.08 -12.03 -2.55
N VAL A 99 -21.26 -12.15 -1.50
CA VAL A 99 -20.25 -11.15 -1.14
C VAL A 99 -19.30 -10.91 -2.31
N THR A 100 -18.71 -11.97 -2.87
CA THR A 100 -17.84 -11.87 -4.05
C THR A 100 -18.54 -11.19 -5.23
N LYS A 101 -19.81 -11.51 -5.47
CA LYS A 101 -20.59 -10.90 -6.57
C LYS A 101 -20.78 -9.39 -6.38
N TYR A 102 -21.13 -8.93 -5.17
CA TYR A 102 -21.28 -7.51 -4.88
C TYR A 102 -19.94 -6.76 -4.99
N LEU A 103 -18.86 -7.37 -4.54
CA LEU A 103 -17.52 -6.80 -4.64
C LEU A 103 -17.07 -6.65 -6.09
N GLN A 104 -17.30 -7.66 -6.93
CA GLN A 104 -17.06 -7.57 -8.37
C GLN A 104 -17.93 -6.49 -9.03
N MET A 105 -19.19 -6.37 -8.61
CA MET A 105 -20.10 -5.32 -9.07
C MET A 105 -19.58 -3.92 -8.68
N PHE A 106 -19.11 -3.72 -7.45
CA PHE A 106 -18.59 -2.43 -6.99
C PHE A 106 -17.43 -1.89 -7.83
N VAL A 107 -16.60 -2.77 -8.40
CA VAL A 107 -15.47 -2.33 -9.22
C VAL A 107 -15.83 -2.26 -10.70
N ARG A 108 -16.60 -3.22 -11.21
CA ARG A 108 -16.85 -3.35 -12.67
C ARG A 108 -18.11 -2.64 -13.14
N GLN A 109 -19.12 -2.51 -12.28
CA GLN A 109 -20.46 -2.05 -12.65
C GLN A 109 -20.83 -0.71 -12.01
N VAL A 110 -19.96 -0.12 -11.20
CA VAL A 110 -20.14 1.25 -10.69
C VAL A 110 -19.56 2.25 -11.69
N ASP A 111 -20.29 3.34 -11.93
CA ASP A 111 -19.84 4.44 -12.76
C ASP A 111 -18.88 5.38 -11.99
N TRP A 112 -17.65 4.89 -11.81
CA TRP A 112 -16.59 5.65 -11.15
C TRP A 112 -16.10 6.85 -11.96
N GLY A 113 -16.40 6.96 -13.26
CA GLY A 113 -15.75 7.92 -14.15
C GLY A 113 -14.22 7.80 -14.15
N GLU A 114 -13.52 8.92 -14.27
CA GLU A 114 -12.08 8.99 -14.04
C GLU A 114 -11.79 9.11 -12.54
N LEU A 115 -10.84 8.32 -12.06
CA LEU A 115 -10.34 8.31 -10.68
C LEU A 115 -8.80 8.28 -10.69
N ASP A 116 -8.19 8.98 -9.74
CA ASP A 116 -6.77 8.85 -9.43
C ASP A 116 -6.53 7.72 -8.43
N VAL A 117 -7.41 7.60 -7.44
CA VAL A 117 -7.31 6.64 -6.33
C VAL A 117 -8.67 6.01 -6.02
N LEU A 118 -8.67 4.70 -5.78
CA LEU A 118 -9.81 3.95 -5.26
C LEU A 118 -9.38 3.27 -3.95
N LEU A 119 -9.94 3.71 -2.83
CA LEU A 119 -9.68 3.11 -1.52
C LEU A 119 -10.67 1.98 -1.24
N LEU A 120 -10.19 0.85 -0.76
CA LEU A 120 -11.01 -0.30 -0.38
C LEU A 120 -10.95 -0.50 1.14
N ASP A 121 -12.02 -0.17 1.85
CA ASP A 121 -12.14 -0.40 3.29
C ASP A 121 -12.49 -1.87 3.56
N LEU A 122 -11.48 -2.70 3.80
CA LEU A 122 -11.68 -4.15 3.93
C LEU A 122 -12.36 -4.52 5.26
N PRO A 123 -13.11 -5.63 5.38
CA PRO A 123 -13.63 -6.09 6.67
C PRO A 123 -12.49 -6.41 7.64
N PRO A 124 -12.68 -6.37 8.97
CA PRO A 124 -11.61 -6.64 9.93
C PRO A 124 -11.16 -8.11 9.93
N GLY A 125 -9.91 -8.36 10.36
CA GLY A 125 -9.38 -9.70 10.58
C GLY A 125 -8.57 -10.24 9.40
N THR A 126 -8.57 -11.57 9.23
CA THR A 126 -7.77 -12.29 8.22
C THR A 126 -8.58 -13.42 7.55
N GLY A 127 -9.89 -13.27 7.54
CA GLY A 127 -10.79 -14.31 7.02
C GLY A 127 -10.76 -14.38 5.49
N ASP A 128 -11.35 -15.45 4.95
CA ASP A 128 -11.39 -15.77 3.51
C ASP A 128 -11.97 -14.64 2.64
N ILE A 129 -12.80 -13.75 3.21
CA ILE A 129 -13.39 -12.60 2.50
C ILE A 129 -12.31 -11.62 2.08
N GLN A 130 -11.34 -11.30 2.94
CA GLN A 130 -10.26 -10.39 2.59
C GLN A 130 -9.35 -10.98 1.50
N LEU A 131 -9.11 -12.29 1.52
CA LEU A 131 -8.34 -12.99 0.49
C LEU A 131 -9.08 -12.97 -0.84
N THR A 132 -10.38 -13.27 -0.80
CA THR A 132 -11.27 -13.23 -1.97
C THR A 132 -11.33 -11.82 -2.58
N LEU A 133 -11.38 -10.79 -1.74
CA LEU A 133 -11.30 -9.38 -2.14
C LEU A 133 -9.98 -9.09 -2.86
N ALA A 134 -8.86 -9.46 -2.23
CA ALA A 134 -7.55 -9.17 -2.78
C ALA A 134 -7.25 -9.96 -4.07
N GLN A 135 -7.83 -11.15 -4.24
CA GLN A 135 -7.78 -11.92 -5.49
C GLN A 135 -8.72 -11.38 -6.58
N ALA A 136 -9.85 -10.78 -6.18
CA ALA A 136 -10.82 -10.23 -7.12
C ALA A 136 -10.36 -8.90 -7.75
N PHE A 137 -9.37 -8.23 -7.13
CA PHE A 137 -8.95 -6.89 -7.50
C PHE A 137 -7.44 -6.80 -7.80
N PRO A 138 -7.04 -6.09 -8.87
CA PRO A 138 -5.63 -5.79 -9.12
C PRO A 138 -5.16 -4.67 -8.19
N LEU A 139 -4.96 -4.99 -6.91
CA LEU A 139 -4.57 -4.01 -5.91
C LEU A 139 -3.17 -3.44 -6.21
N SER A 140 -3.07 -2.11 -6.23
CA SER A 140 -1.79 -1.40 -6.34
C SER A 140 -0.98 -1.44 -5.04
N GLY A 141 -1.64 -1.73 -3.92
CA GLY A 141 -1.01 -1.99 -2.64
C GLY A 141 -2.00 -1.99 -1.47
N ALA A 142 -1.49 -2.27 -0.29
CA ALA A 142 -2.25 -2.32 0.96
C ALA A 142 -1.62 -1.44 2.05
N VAL A 143 -2.46 -0.80 2.84
CA VAL A 143 -2.09 -0.07 4.05
C VAL A 143 -2.64 -0.82 5.26
N VAL A 144 -1.82 -0.96 6.30
CA VAL A 144 -2.22 -1.63 7.53
C VAL A 144 -2.45 -0.60 8.64
N VAL A 145 -3.67 -0.57 9.17
CA VAL A 145 -4.04 0.25 10.33
C VAL A 145 -3.89 -0.59 11.60
N SER A 146 -3.15 -0.06 12.57
CA SER A 146 -2.92 -0.67 13.88
C SER A 146 -3.13 0.35 15.01
N THR A 147 -3.05 -0.08 16.27
CA THR A 147 -2.98 0.80 17.44
C THR A 147 -1.69 0.59 18.22
N PRO A 148 -1.26 1.53 19.09
CA PRO A 148 -0.01 1.38 19.85
C PRO A 148 0.05 0.13 20.74
N GLN A 149 -1.12 -0.41 21.11
CA GLN A 149 -1.24 -1.64 21.90
C GLN A 149 -0.96 -2.91 21.09
N ASP A 150 -0.87 -2.81 19.77
CA ASP A 150 -0.52 -3.91 18.87
C ASP A 150 1.00 -4.16 18.88
N VAL A 151 1.56 -4.46 20.05
CA VAL A 151 3.00 -4.70 20.21
C VAL A 151 3.42 -6.09 19.71
N SER A 152 2.45 -6.93 19.31
CA SER A 152 2.73 -8.29 18.82
C SER A 152 2.77 -8.33 17.30
N LEU A 153 3.97 -8.61 16.77
CA LEU A 153 4.17 -9.04 15.38
C LEU A 153 3.13 -10.07 14.94
N LYS A 154 2.64 -10.96 15.82
CA LYS A 154 1.65 -11.99 15.46
C LYS A 154 0.27 -11.43 15.06
N ILE A 155 -0.13 -10.27 15.60
CA ILE A 155 -1.43 -9.63 15.28
C ILE A 155 -1.31 -8.86 13.97
N ALA A 156 -0.20 -8.15 13.76
CA ALA A 156 0.08 -7.50 12.49
C ALA A 156 0.30 -8.53 11.36
N GLN A 157 1.15 -9.54 11.59
CA GLN A 157 1.48 -10.61 10.63
C GLN A 157 0.26 -11.35 10.13
N ARG A 158 -0.79 -11.43 10.94
CA ARG A 158 -2.05 -12.07 10.54
C ARG A 158 -2.65 -11.37 9.32
N GLY A 159 -2.82 -10.05 9.36
CA GLY A 159 -3.32 -9.27 8.20
C GLY A 159 -2.35 -9.24 7.02
N LEU A 160 -1.04 -9.30 7.31
CA LEU A 160 0.03 -9.15 6.32
C LEU A 160 0.33 -10.43 5.54
N ARG A 161 0.32 -11.60 6.19
CA ARG A 161 0.52 -12.92 5.55
C ARG A 161 -0.47 -13.14 4.42
N MET A 162 -1.69 -12.60 4.56
CA MET A 162 -2.68 -12.69 3.51
C MET A 162 -2.30 -11.83 2.30
N MET A 163 -1.80 -10.60 2.50
CA MET A 163 -1.35 -9.73 1.40
C MET A 163 -0.11 -10.30 0.70
N GLU A 164 0.79 -10.92 1.46
CA GLU A 164 1.92 -11.69 0.91
C GLU A 164 1.43 -12.86 0.03
N GLN A 165 0.41 -13.61 0.47
CA GLN A 165 -0.15 -14.74 -0.29
C GLN A 165 -0.75 -14.34 -1.65
N VAL A 166 -1.19 -13.10 -1.81
CA VAL A 166 -1.74 -12.59 -3.07
C VAL A 166 -0.80 -11.63 -3.80
N ASN A 167 0.47 -11.54 -3.37
CA ASN A 167 1.49 -10.65 -3.95
C ASN A 167 1.08 -9.16 -3.98
N VAL A 168 0.33 -8.69 -2.98
CA VAL A 168 -0.06 -7.28 -2.87
C VAL A 168 0.98 -6.52 -2.04
N PRO A 169 1.61 -5.46 -2.59
CA PRO A 169 2.65 -4.74 -1.87
C PRO A 169 2.07 -3.95 -0.70
N ILE A 170 2.72 -4.03 0.46
CA ILE A 170 2.35 -3.23 1.62
C ILE A 170 2.98 -1.84 1.46
N LEU A 171 2.14 -0.82 1.29
CA LEU A 171 2.56 0.56 1.13
C LEU A 171 3.01 1.19 2.44
N GLY A 172 2.53 0.66 3.58
CA GLY A 172 2.99 1.06 4.89
C GLY A 172 1.99 0.80 6.01
N VAL A 173 2.37 1.23 7.21
CA VAL A 173 1.60 1.07 8.45
C VAL A 173 1.17 2.43 8.99
N ILE A 174 -0.08 2.54 9.41
CA ILE A 174 -0.63 3.69 10.13
C ILE A 174 -0.89 3.25 11.58
N GLU A 175 -0.36 4.00 12.54
CA GLU A 175 -0.69 3.83 13.96
C GLU A 175 -1.82 4.78 14.36
N ASN A 176 -3.05 4.27 14.44
CA ASN A 176 -4.19 5.05 14.89
C ASN A 176 -4.31 5.03 16.42
N MET A 177 -4.99 6.03 16.99
CA MET A 177 -5.18 6.19 18.43
C MET A 177 -3.86 6.34 19.22
N SER A 178 -2.86 6.99 18.62
CA SER A 178 -1.54 7.19 19.22
C SER A 178 -1.46 8.50 19.99
N GLY A 179 -1.71 8.42 21.29
CA GLY A 179 -1.85 9.60 22.14
C GLY A 179 -3.24 10.23 22.08
N PHE A 180 -3.39 11.39 22.72
CA PHE A 180 -4.66 12.08 22.92
C PHE A 180 -4.47 13.58 22.74
N THR A 181 -5.22 14.17 21.80
CA THR A 181 -5.27 15.61 21.54
C THR A 181 -6.09 16.29 22.63
N CYS A 182 -5.45 17.17 23.42
CA CYS A 182 -6.16 17.98 24.40
C CYS A 182 -7.08 18.99 23.69
N PRO A 183 -8.40 18.96 23.96
CA PRO A 183 -9.36 19.84 23.27
C PRO A 183 -9.19 21.32 23.62
N SER A 184 -8.53 21.65 24.74
CA SER A 184 -8.37 23.03 25.20
C SER A 184 -7.11 23.71 24.67
N CYS A 185 -6.03 22.96 24.42
CA CYS A 185 -4.73 23.53 24.04
C CYS A 185 -4.07 22.85 22.83
N GLY A 186 -4.67 21.81 22.25
CA GLY A 186 -4.13 21.09 21.10
C GLY A 186 -2.88 20.24 21.39
N THR A 187 -2.38 20.22 22.63
CA THR A 187 -1.24 19.38 23.01
C THR A 187 -1.61 17.91 22.91
N VAL A 188 -0.75 17.11 22.25
CA VAL A 188 -0.89 15.65 22.18
C VAL A 188 -0.20 15.04 23.39
N THR A 189 -0.96 14.35 24.22
CA THR A 189 -0.48 13.64 25.41
C THR A 189 -0.54 12.15 25.17
N HIS A 190 0.54 11.44 25.46
CA HIS A 190 0.57 9.99 25.31
C HIS A 190 0.04 9.30 26.55
N ILE A 191 -1.18 8.77 26.44
CA ILE A 191 -1.88 8.06 27.51
C ILE A 191 -1.59 6.55 27.52
N PHE A 192 -1.02 6.02 26.43
CA PHE A 192 -0.62 4.63 26.26
C PHE A 192 0.84 4.53 25.81
N HIS A 193 1.37 3.30 25.79
CA HIS A 193 2.65 2.99 25.14
C HIS A 193 2.64 3.45 23.68
N GLN A 194 3.80 3.80 23.13
CA GLN A 194 3.96 4.32 21.76
C GLN A 194 4.82 3.40 20.91
N GLY A 195 4.74 3.58 19.58
CA GLY A 195 5.68 3.00 18.63
C GLY A 195 5.41 1.54 18.28
N GLY A 196 4.20 1.03 18.56
CA GLY A 196 3.78 -0.30 18.16
C GLY A 196 3.72 -0.42 16.63
N GLY A 197 3.10 0.57 15.97
CA GLY A 197 3.02 0.65 14.51
C GLY A 197 4.38 0.88 13.85
N GLU A 198 5.24 1.71 14.44
CA GLU A 198 6.62 1.91 13.96
C GLU A 198 7.45 0.62 14.07
N ALA A 199 7.33 -0.11 15.18
CA ALA A 199 7.99 -1.40 15.35
C ALA A 199 7.49 -2.41 14.31
N ILE A 200 6.17 -2.48 14.10
CA ILE A 200 5.57 -3.31 13.04
C ILE A 200 6.15 -2.93 11.68
N ALA A 201 6.17 -1.65 11.32
CA ALA A 201 6.70 -1.18 10.03
C ALA A 201 8.17 -1.59 9.85
N ARG A 202 8.99 -1.39 10.89
CA ARG A 202 10.42 -1.77 10.90
C ARG A 202 10.64 -3.27 10.71
N ASP A 203 9.89 -4.08 11.45
CA ASP A 203 10.01 -5.53 11.42
C ASP A 203 9.59 -6.11 10.06
N LEU A 204 8.62 -5.48 9.40
CA LEU A 204 8.19 -5.83 8.05
C LEU A 204 9.06 -5.23 6.94
N GLY A 205 9.87 -4.23 7.27
CA GLY A 205 10.64 -3.47 6.29
C GLY A 205 9.76 -2.66 5.33
N VAL A 206 8.65 -2.12 5.83
CA VAL A 206 7.72 -1.25 5.08
C VAL A 206 7.71 0.15 5.68
N ASP A 207 7.15 1.12 4.97
CA ASP A 207 7.09 2.50 5.43
C ASP A 207 6.16 2.66 6.64
N PHE A 208 6.56 3.49 7.60
CA PHE A 208 5.65 4.00 8.61
C PHE A 208 5.03 5.29 8.07
N LEU A 209 3.72 5.25 7.79
CA LEU A 209 3.02 6.37 7.16
C LEU A 209 2.66 7.48 8.14
N GLY A 210 2.65 7.17 9.44
CA GLY A 210 2.42 8.14 10.50
C GLY A 210 1.51 7.62 11.61
N SER A 211 1.41 8.43 12.64
CA SER A 211 0.58 8.19 13.82
C SER A 211 -0.56 9.20 13.90
N VAL A 212 -1.77 8.74 14.16
CA VAL A 212 -2.96 9.60 14.33
C VAL A 212 -3.36 9.60 15.81
N PRO A 213 -3.34 10.74 16.52
CA PRO A 213 -3.78 10.82 17.90
C PRO A 213 -5.30 10.67 18.04
N LEU A 214 -5.75 10.22 19.21
CA LEU A 214 -7.16 10.30 19.57
C LEU A 214 -7.58 11.76 19.64
N ASP A 215 -8.61 12.12 18.89
CA ASP A 215 -9.21 13.45 18.93
C ASP A 215 -10.68 13.31 19.37
N PRO A 216 -11.11 13.99 20.45
CA PRO A 216 -12.49 13.94 20.92
C PRO A 216 -13.52 14.25 19.83
N HIS A 217 -13.19 15.13 18.89
CA HIS A 217 -14.11 15.52 17.83
C HIS A 217 -14.39 14.38 16.84
N VAL A 218 -13.56 13.34 16.77
CA VAL A 218 -13.76 12.20 15.85
C VAL A 218 -15.12 11.52 16.07
N VAL A 219 -15.57 11.44 17.32
CA VAL A 219 -16.86 10.81 17.65
C VAL A 219 -18.00 11.66 17.09
N ASP A 220 -17.99 12.97 17.37
CA ASP A 220 -18.99 13.92 16.87
C ASP A 220 -19.00 13.98 15.33
N CYS A 221 -17.83 13.89 14.71
CA CYS A 221 -17.65 13.83 13.26
C CYS A 221 -18.35 12.61 12.65
N GLY A 222 -18.21 11.44 13.29
CA GLY A 222 -18.84 10.20 12.84
C GLY A 222 -20.37 10.23 12.94
N ASP A 223 -20.92 10.93 13.92
CA ASP A 223 -22.37 11.08 14.12
C ASP A 223 -22.98 12.15 13.22
N THR A 224 -22.26 13.24 12.98
CA THR A 224 -22.71 14.37 12.13
C THR A 224 -22.45 14.13 10.65
N GLY A 225 -21.71 13.08 10.28
CA GLY A 225 -21.37 12.78 8.90
C GLY A 225 -20.39 13.77 8.27
N ARG A 226 -19.60 14.46 9.10
CA ARG A 226 -18.60 15.44 8.67
C ARG A 226 -17.22 14.96 9.13
N PRO A 227 -16.34 14.51 8.22
CA PRO A 227 -15.01 14.01 8.57
C PRO A 227 -14.17 15.02 9.36
N LEU A 228 -13.29 14.50 10.23
CA LEU A 228 -12.45 15.30 11.13
C LEU A 228 -11.59 16.30 10.37
N VAL A 229 -11.02 15.90 9.23
CA VAL A 229 -10.20 16.76 8.37
C VAL A 229 -10.91 18.06 7.95
N GLN A 230 -12.24 18.08 7.94
CA GLN A 230 -13.09 19.24 7.65
C GLN A 230 -13.72 19.88 8.89
N ALA A 231 -14.03 19.09 9.91
CA ALA A 231 -14.67 19.58 11.12
C ALA A 231 -13.69 20.30 12.05
N ALA A 232 -12.46 19.80 12.15
CA ALA A 232 -11.38 20.35 12.98
C ALA A 232 -10.08 20.41 12.16
N PRO A 233 -10.03 21.24 11.10
CA PRO A 233 -8.94 21.21 10.12
C PRO A 233 -7.57 21.52 10.73
N ASP A 234 -7.47 22.40 11.73
CA ASP A 234 -6.19 22.78 12.34
C ASP A 234 -5.71 21.80 13.44
N GLY A 235 -6.49 20.75 13.72
CA GLY A 235 -6.21 19.79 14.76
C GLY A 235 -5.05 18.84 14.41
N PRO A 236 -4.27 18.34 15.39
CA PRO A 236 -3.18 17.40 15.16
C PRO A 236 -3.59 16.14 14.37
N ALA A 237 -4.76 15.58 14.67
CA ALA A 237 -5.26 14.40 13.95
C ALA A 237 -5.66 14.71 12.50
N ALA A 238 -6.24 15.88 12.23
CA ALA A 238 -6.55 16.31 10.87
C ALA A 238 -5.26 16.51 10.05
N GLN A 239 -4.22 17.09 10.65
CA GLN A 239 -2.92 17.22 10.01
C GLN A 239 -2.30 15.85 9.72
N ALA A 240 -2.32 14.92 10.69
CA ALA A 240 -1.82 13.56 10.48
C ALA A 240 -2.54 12.84 9.33
N TYR A 241 -3.87 12.99 9.21
CA TYR A 241 -4.60 12.43 8.06
C TYR A 241 -4.19 13.05 6.73
N ARG A 242 -3.92 14.36 6.67
CA ARG A 242 -3.44 15.02 5.45
C ARG A 242 -2.04 14.59 5.07
N ASP A 243 -1.15 14.43 6.04
CA ASP A 243 0.22 13.96 5.80
C ASP A 243 0.21 12.52 5.24
N ILE A 244 -0.60 11.63 5.83
CA ILE A 244 -0.80 10.27 5.33
C ILE A 244 -1.44 10.29 3.94
N ALA A 245 -2.46 11.14 3.72
CA ALA A 245 -3.11 11.28 2.42
C ALA A 245 -2.14 11.78 1.35
N ALA A 246 -1.23 12.70 1.67
CA ALA A 246 -0.19 13.18 0.76
C ALA A 246 0.79 12.05 0.42
N ALA A 247 1.23 11.27 1.42
CA ALA A 247 2.10 10.12 1.21
C ALA A 247 1.46 9.05 0.29
N LEU A 248 0.14 8.84 0.38
CA LEU A 248 -0.59 7.87 -0.42
C LEU A 248 -1.06 8.41 -1.78
N GLY A 249 -1.47 9.68 -1.84
CA GLY A 249 -2.15 10.34 -2.96
C GLY A 249 -1.22 10.80 -4.07
N GLY A 250 0.08 10.97 -3.79
CA GLY A 250 1.08 11.22 -4.80
C GLY A 250 1.22 10.05 -5.78
N GLY A 251 0.65 10.20 -6.98
CA GLY A 251 1.23 9.58 -8.16
C GLY A 251 2.55 10.31 -8.45
N GLY A 252 3.67 9.74 -7.99
CA GLY A 252 5.03 10.14 -8.39
C GLY A 252 5.33 11.64 -8.48
N GLY A 253 5.79 12.24 -7.39
CA GLY A 253 6.50 13.53 -7.36
C GLY A 253 6.27 14.24 -6.03
N ALA A 254 7.25 14.54 -5.16
CA ALA A 254 8.67 14.78 -5.39
C ALA A 254 9.54 14.30 -4.19
N ALA A 255 9.40 13.03 -3.81
CA ALA A 255 10.37 12.33 -2.96
C ALA A 255 10.30 10.80 -3.20
N ALA A 256 11.28 10.07 -3.77
CA ALA A 256 12.41 10.38 -4.64
C ALA A 256 12.84 9.00 -5.22
N GLY A 257 12.43 8.63 -6.43
CA GLY A 257 12.85 7.36 -7.05
C GLY A 257 12.36 7.16 -8.49
N ILE A 258 12.98 6.24 -9.22
CA ILE A 258 12.72 5.93 -10.64
C ILE A 258 11.25 5.62 -10.92
N ALA A 259 10.80 5.94 -12.14
CA ALA A 259 9.44 5.69 -12.58
C ALA A 259 9.15 4.18 -12.69
N THR A 260 7.97 3.77 -12.23
CA THR A 260 7.44 2.40 -12.34
C THR A 260 6.02 2.43 -12.94
N PRO A 261 5.57 1.35 -13.62
CA PRO A 261 6.35 0.15 -13.94
C PRO A 261 7.39 0.39 -15.03
N PHE A 262 8.47 -0.38 -15.00
CA PHE A 262 9.45 -0.47 -16.09
C PHE A 262 9.86 -1.93 -16.34
N ASP A 263 10.35 -2.18 -17.55
CA ASP A 263 10.84 -3.48 -18.01
C ASP A 263 12.06 -3.26 -18.92
N TRP A 264 13.23 -3.42 -18.33
CA TRP A 264 14.51 -3.08 -18.92
C TRP A 264 15.27 -4.33 -19.36
N HIS A 265 15.77 -4.30 -20.60
CA HIS A 265 16.65 -5.29 -21.17
C HIS A 265 18.05 -4.67 -21.37
N PRO A 266 19.00 -4.86 -20.43
CA PRO A 266 20.29 -4.16 -20.44
C PRO A 266 21.08 -4.31 -21.73
N ALA A 267 21.21 -5.54 -22.24
CA ALA A 267 21.96 -5.82 -23.47
C ALA A 267 21.35 -5.18 -24.74
N GLU A 268 20.05 -4.89 -24.72
CA GLU A 268 19.33 -4.26 -25.83
C GLU A 268 19.22 -2.73 -25.68
N GLY A 269 19.58 -2.18 -24.51
CA GLY A 269 19.40 -0.76 -24.19
C GLY A 269 17.93 -0.32 -24.18
N ARG A 270 16.97 -1.25 -24.00
CA ARG A 270 15.53 -0.98 -24.16
C ARG A 270 14.81 -1.02 -22.82
N GLY A 271 14.03 0.02 -22.51
CA GLY A 271 13.09 0.02 -21.38
C GLY A 271 13.70 0.43 -20.02
N GLN A 272 14.90 1.02 -20.03
CA GLN A 272 15.50 1.63 -18.84
C GLN A 272 14.66 2.83 -18.38
N PRO A 273 14.32 2.94 -17.09
CA PRO A 273 13.59 4.11 -16.59
C PRO A 273 14.52 5.33 -16.52
N ALA A 274 13.93 6.52 -16.67
CA ALA A 274 14.68 7.76 -16.56
C ALA A 274 15.20 7.97 -15.12
N PRO A 275 16.44 8.46 -14.94
CA PRO A 275 16.98 8.76 -13.62
C PRO A 275 16.27 9.95 -12.99
N VAL A 276 16.20 9.95 -11.65
CA VAL A 276 15.70 11.04 -10.82
C VAL A 276 16.86 11.60 -10.02
N ALA A 277 16.90 12.93 -9.84
CA ALA A 277 17.94 13.56 -9.04
C ALA A 277 17.86 13.10 -7.56
N PRO A 278 18.97 12.63 -6.96
CA PRO A 278 18.98 12.31 -5.53
C PRO A 278 18.79 13.57 -4.69
N GLN A 279 18.20 13.40 -3.50
CA GLN A 279 17.96 14.44 -2.52
C GLN A 279 18.75 14.08 -1.24
N PRO A 280 19.51 15.00 -0.62
CA PRO A 280 20.33 14.68 0.56
C PRO A 280 19.57 14.06 1.73
N ASP A 281 18.28 14.39 1.90
CA ASP A 281 17.38 13.83 2.92
C ASP A 281 16.38 12.83 2.31
N GLY A 282 16.71 12.27 1.14
CA GLY A 282 15.88 11.29 0.45
C GLY A 282 15.79 9.95 1.22
N PRO A 283 14.75 9.15 0.98
CA PRO A 283 14.63 7.83 1.59
C PRO A 283 15.78 6.91 1.13
N ALA A 284 16.64 6.51 2.07
CA ALA A 284 17.51 5.35 1.91
C ALA A 284 16.65 4.14 1.47
N ASN A 285 17.08 3.17 0.69
CA ASN A 285 16.20 2.12 0.12
C ASN A 285 15.20 2.60 -0.97
N ARG A 286 15.31 3.82 -1.49
CA ARG A 286 14.56 4.21 -2.70
C ARG A 286 15.52 4.45 -3.86
N LEU A 287 15.26 3.80 -4.99
CA LEU A 287 16.17 3.80 -6.12
C LEU A 287 15.94 5.05 -6.98
N ALA A 288 16.97 5.88 -7.16
CA ALA A 288 16.93 7.11 -7.97
C ALA A 288 17.41 6.89 -9.40
N ALA A 289 18.31 5.94 -9.63
CA ALA A 289 18.71 5.50 -10.96
C ALA A 289 19.26 4.06 -10.91
N LEU A 290 19.26 3.41 -12.06
CA LEU A 290 19.98 2.15 -12.27
C LEU A 290 20.65 2.15 -13.64
N ASP A 291 21.79 1.48 -13.71
CA ASP A 291 22.58 1.29 -14.92
C ASP A 291 23.31 -0.05 -14.86
N HIS A 292 23.85 -0.53 -15.99
CA HIS A 292 24.48 -1.84 -16.09
C HIS A 292 25.62 -1.78 -17.09
N ASP A 293 26.77 -2.30 -16.69
CA ASP A 293 27.97 -2.41 -17.52
C ASP A 293 28.60 -3.80 -17.36
N ALA A 294 29.79 -3.99 -17.94
CA ALA A 294 30.52 -5.27 -17.87
C ALA A 294 30.89 -5.70 -16.45
N THR A 295 30.82 -4.80 -15.46
CA THR A 295 31.16 -5.06 -14.06
C THR A 295 29.92 -5.35 -13.19
N GLY A 296 28.72 -5.15 -13.72
CA GLY A 296 27.45 -5.51 -13.08
C GLY A 296 26.43 -4.38 -12.99
N LEU A 297 25.46 -4.54 -12.09
CA LEU A 297 24.36 -3.60 -11.88
C LEU A 297 24.79 -2.46 -10.95
N MET A 298 24.70 -1.24 -11.45
CA MET A 298 24.91 -0.01 -10.69
C MET A 298 23.56 0.56 -10.24
N LEU A 299 23.45 0.85 -8.95
CA LEU A 299 22.24 1.35 -8.32
C LEU A 299 22.58 2.66 -7.62
N ARG A 300 21.84 3.73 -7.94
CA ARG A 300 21.92 5.01 -7.22
C ARG A 300 20.67 5.20 -6.41
N TRP A 301 20.83 5.52 -5.14
CA TRP A 301 19.76 5.68 -4.19
C TRP A 301 19.34 7.15 -4.05
N ALA A 302 18.14 7.35 -3.53
CA ALA A 302 17.53 8.67 -3.37
C ALA A 302 18.27 9.57 -2.40
N ASP A 303 18.94 9.00 -1.40
CA ASP A 303 19.82 9.71 -0.47
C ASP A 303 21.22 9.99 -1.05
N GLY A 304 21.43 9.70 -2.33
CA GLY A 304 22.70 9.94 -3.04
C GLY A 304 23.72 8.82 -2.89
N ALA A 305 23.47 7.78 -2.10
CA ALA A 305 24.36 6.62 -2.03
C ALA A 305 24.40 5.88 -3.39
N GLU A 306 25.56 5.42 -3.79
CA GLU A 306 25.73 4.56 -4.98
C GLU A 306 26.26 3.20 -4.54
N GLN A 307 25.83 2.14 -5.23
CA GLN A 307 26.34 0.79 -5.03
C GLN A 307 26.45 0.05 -6.35
N ARG A 308 27.40 -0.89 -6.40
CA ARG A 308 27.61 -1.78 -7.54
C ARG A 308 27.56 -3.22 -7.06
N LEU A 309 26.80 -4.04 -7.78
CA LEU A 309 26.60 -5.45 -7.47
C LEU A 309 26.89 -6.27 -8.73
N THR A 310 27.77 -7.27 -8.62
CA THR A 310 28.07 -8.13 -9.78
C THR A 310 26.87 -9.02 -10.11
N ASP A 311 26.71 -9.36 -11.38
CA ASP A 311 25.61 -10.23 -11.83
C ASP A 311 25.67 -11.60 -11.15
N ARG A 312 26.87 -12.08 -10.83
CA ARG A 312 27.09 -13.31 -10.08
C ARG A 312 26.70 -13.19 -8.61
N ASP A 313 27.04 -12.10 -7.93
CA ASP A 313 26.63 -11.88 -6.54
C ASP A 313 25.12 -11.75 -6.42
N LEU A 314 24.48 -11.04 -7.35
CA LEU A 314 23.03 -10.97 -7.46
C LEU A 314 22.45 -12.38 -7.61
N ARG A 315 22.97 -13.19 -8.55
CA ARG A 315 22.48 -14.56 -8.76
C ARG A 315 22.61 -15.45 -7.53
N LEU A 316 23.74 -15.38 -6.84
CA LEU A 316 24.02 -16.14 -5.62
C LEU A 316 23.14 -15.70 -4.44
N ALA A 317 22.75 -14.42 -4.41
CA ALA A 317 21.86 -13.85 -3.40
C ALA A 317 20.36 -14.14 -3.65
N CYS A 318 19.99 -14.80 -4.76
CA CYS A 318 18.60 -15.06 -5.10
C CYS A 318 17.84 -15.78 -3.98
N ALA A 319 16.75 -15.17 -3.50
CA ALA A 319 15.93 -15.68 -2.41
C ALA A 319 14.59 -16.28 -2.88
N CYS A 320 14.42 -16.57 -4.17
CA CYS A 320 13.19 -17.18 -4.66
C CYS A 320 13.04 -18.64 -4.22
N ALA A 321 11.81 -19.17 -4.33
CA ALA A 321 11.48 -20.56 -3.97
C ALA A 321 12.29 -21.64 -4.73
N LYS A 322 12.86 -21.31 -5.90
CA LYS A 322 13.75 -22.23 -6.64
C LYS A 322 15.17 -22.27 -6.08
N CYS A 323 15.59 -21.22 -5.36
CA CYS A 323 16.97 -21.05 -4.88
C CYS A 323 17.11 -21.18 -3.37
N ARG A 324 16.01 -21.09 -2.63
CA ARG A 324 15.98 -21.22 -1.17
C ARG A 324 14.75 -22.01 -0.75
N ASP A 325 14.95 -22.97 0.14
CA ASP A 325 13.86 -23.75 0.71
C ASP A 325 12.99 -22.86 1.62
N GLU A 326 11.69 -22.80 1.35
CA GLU A 326 10.76 -21.90 2.05
C GLU A 326 10.59 -22.25 3.53
N MET A 327 10.79 -23.53 3.91
CA MET A 327 10.46 -24.01 5.24
C MET A 327 11.66 -24.01 6.18
N SER A 328 12.87 -24.22 5.65
CA SER A 328 14.13 -24.24 6.39
C SER A 328 15.02 -23.03 6.14
N GLY A 329 14.75 -22.24 5.10
CA GLY A 329 15.54 -21.08 4.70
C GLY A 329 16.93 -21.43 4.13
N LYS A 330 17.22 -22.72 3.94
CA LYS A 330 18.53 -23.19 3.45
C LYS A 330 18.69 -22.91 1.95
N PRO A 331 19.89 -22.53 1.49
CA PRO A 331 20.18 -22.40 0.06
C PRO A 331 19.99 -23.75 -0.64
N LEU A 332 19.18 -23.76 -1.69
CA LEU A 332 19.04 -24.87 -2.64
C LEU A 332 19.98 -24.69 -3.84
N LEU A 333 20.35 -23.44 -4.13
CA LEU A 333 21.31 -23.13 -5.18
C LEU A 333 22.72 -23.59 -4.78
N ASP A 334 23.33 -24.41 -5.62
CA ASP A 334 24.75 -24.75 -5.53
C ASP A 334 25.59 -23.59 -6.11
N PRO A 335 26.42 -22.90 -5.31
CA PRO A 335 27.27 -21.81 -5.80
C PRO A 335 28.24 -22.23 -6.94
N ALA A 336 28.67 -23.51 -6.97
CA ALA A 336 29.56 -24.01 -8.01
C ALA A 336 28.85 -24.19 -9.37
N SER A 337 27.52 -24.27 -9.36
CA SER A 337 26.70 -24.38 -10.58
C SER A 337 26.45 -23.04 -11.28
N VAL A 338 26.74 -21.92 -10.61
CA VAL A 338 26.57 -20.58 -11.18
C VAL A 338 27.77 -20.21 -12.05
N PRO A 339 27.59 -19.99 -13.37
CA PRO A 339 28.68 -19.63 -14.28
C PRO A 339 29.42 -18.36 -13.83
N LEU A 340 30.73 -18.30 -14.10
CA LEU A 340 31.55 -17.12 -13.79
C LEU A 340 31.24 -15.94 -14.72
N ASP A 341 30.76 -16.22 -15.93
CA ASP A 341 30.35 -15.28 -16.97
C ASP A 341 28.84 -15.02 -17.00
N ILE A 342 28.14 -15.32 -15.90
CA ILE A 342 26.71 -15.06 -15.79
C ILE A 342 26.40 -13.56 -15.94
N SER A 343 25.34 -13.25 -16.67
CA SER A 343 24.94 -11.87 -16.96
C SER A 343 23.45 -11.63 -16.74
N LEU A 344 23.08 -10.40 -16.39
CA LEU A 344 21.69 -9.95 -16.34
C LEU A 344 21.11 -9.81 -17.76
N THR A 345 19.95 -10.42 -17.97
CA THR A 345 19.23 -10.37 -19.26
C THR A 345 18.00 -9.48 -19.20
N ARG A 346 17.42 -9.29 -18.01
CA ARG A 346 16.22 -8.46 -17.78
C ARG A 346 16.15 -7.94 -16.35
N VAL A 347 15.70 -6.71 -16.20
CA VAL A 347 15.45 -6.03 -14.92
C VAL A 347 14.09 -5.35 -15.00
N TRP A 348 13.15 -5.69 -14.12
CA TRP A 348 11.83 -5.05 -14.11
C TRP A 348 11.45 -4.55 -12.72
N SER A 349 10.58 -3.56 -12.67
CA SER A 349 10.01 -3.10 -11.40
C SER A 349 9.04 -4.12 -10.83
N VAL A 350 9.19 -4.44 -9.54
CA VAL A 350 8.16 -5.12 -8.76
C VAL A 350 7.61 -4.10 -7.76
N GLY A 351 6.57 -3.38 -8.19
CA GLY A 351 6.07 -2.20 -7.48
C GLY A 351 7.17 -1.14 -7.29
N ASN A 352 7.14 -0.44 -6.15
CA ASN A 352 8.12 0.59 -5.78
C ASN A 352 9.13 0.14 -4.72
N TYR A 353 9.28 -1.17 -4.49
CA TYR A 353 10.05 -1.69 -3.35
C TYR A 353 11.08 -2.76 -3.74
N ALA A 354 11.06 -3.25 -4.99
CA ALA A 354 11.92 -4.34 -5.41
C ALA A 354 12.20 -4.32 -6.92
N LEU A 355 13.28 -5.00 -7.31
CA LEU A 355 13.60 -5.36 -8.69
C LEU A 355 13.35 -6.84 -8.90
N GLY A 356 12.76 -7.19 -10.03
CA GLY A 356 12.85 -8.53 -10.56
C GLY A 356 14.05 -8.64 -11.51
N LEU A 357 14.81 -9.72 -11.42
CA LEU A 357 16.02 -9.95 -12.21
C LEU A 357 15.96 -11.30 -12.93
N ALA A 358 16.36 -11.31 -14.20
CA ALA A 358 16.59 -12.51 -15.00
C ALA A 358 18.06 -12.59 -15.45
N PHE A 359 18.55 -13.82 -15.60
CA PHE A 359 19.96 -14.13 -15.84
C PHE A 359 20.17 -15.02 -17.07
N SER A 360 21.39 -15.05 -17.58
CA SER A 360 21.78 -15.83 -18.77
C SER A 360 21.75 -17.36 -18.57
N ASP A 361 21.72 -17.85 -17.32
CA ASP A 361 21.51 -19.27 -16.99
C ASP A 361 20.04 -19.71 -17.13
N GLY A 362 19.16 -18.81 -17.58
CA GLY A 362 17.72 -19.05 -17.74
C GLY A 362 16.90 -18.81 -16.48
N HIS A 363 17.51 -18.35 -15.38
CA HIS A 363 16.78 -18.01 -14.16
C HIS A 363 16.03 -16.68 -14.30
N ASP A 364 14.73 -16.64 -13.99
CA ASP A 364 13.85 -15.50 -14.26
C ASP A 364 12.84 -15.18 -13.14
N THR A 365 12.96 -15.79 -11.96
CA THR A 365 12.00 -15.65 -10.85
C THR A 365 12.55 -14.86 -9.66
N GLY A 366 13.75 -14.30 -9.77
CA GLY A 366 14.41 -13.63 -8.66
C GLY A 366 13.80 -12.25 -8.38
N ILE A 367 13.31 -12.04 -7.15
CA ILE A 367 12.82 -10.73 -6.67
C ILE A 367 13.74 -10.25 -5.55
N TYR A 368 14.24 -9.02 -5.70
CA TYR A 368 15.25 -8.41 -4.84
C TYR A 368 14.68 -7.11 -4.28
N THR A 369 14.33 -7.10 -3.00
CA THR A 369 13.85 -5.87 -2.35
C THR A 369 14.96 -4.83 -2.30
N PHE A 370 14.61 -3.55 -2.36
CA PHE A 370 15.58 -2.47 -2.24
C PHE A 370 16.37 -2.53 -0.94
N LYS A 371 15.72 -2.93 0.16
CA LYS A 371 16.38 -3.20 1.44
C LYS A 371 17.42 -4.33 1.34
N ALA A 372 17.09 -5.44 0.65
CA ALA A 372 18.02 -6.54 0.45
C ALA A 372 19.19 -6.13 -0.43
N LEU A 373 18.93 -5.49 -1.57
CA LEU A 373 19.95 -4.95 -2.46
C LEU A 373 20.88 -3.98 -1.74
N ARG A 374 20.33 -3.15 -0.86
CA ARG A 374 21.10 -2.18 -0.08
C ARG A 374 21.90 -2.78 1.06
N ALA A 375 21.48 -3.92 1.57
CA ALA A 375 22.23 -4.68 2.57
C ALA A 375 23.35 -5.53 1.95
N MET A 376 23.35 -5.75 0.64
CA MET A 376 24.45 -6.43 -0.05
C MET A 376 25.69 -5.53 -0.01
N GLN A 377 26.77 -6.04 0.58
CA GLN A 377 28.07 -5.38 0.48
C GLN A 377 28.51 -5.48 -0.97
N GLY A 378 28.60 -4.33 -1.65
CA GLY A 378 29.29 -4.26 -2.94
C GLY A 378 30.71 -4.74 -2.76
N SER A 379 31.25 -5.44 -3.77
CA SER A 379 32.67 -5.73 -3.82
C SER A 379 33.40 -4.38 -3.91
N GLU A 380 34.05 -3.95 -2.82
CA GLU A 380 35.14 -2.98 -2.96
C GLU A 380 36.14 -3.64 -3.91
N MET A 381 36.47 -2.96 -5.00
CA MET A 381 37.63 -3.34 -5.82
C MET A 381 38.84 -3.34 -4.87
N GLU A 382 39.31 -4.52 -4.48
CA GLU A 382 40.72 -4.65 -4.12
C GLU A 382 41.50 -4.28 -5.39
N ASP A 383 42.11 -3.09 -5.37
CA ASP A 383 43.17 -2.72 -6.31
C ASP A 383 44.25 -3.82 -6.24
N VAL A 384 44.34 -4.63 -7.29
CA VAL A 384 45.48 -5.54 -7.54
C VAL A 384 46.00 -5.32 -8.94
#